data_AF-A0A2D4WVD5-F1
#
_entry.id   AF-A0A2D4WVD5-F1
#
_cell.length_a   1.000
_cell.length_b   1.000
_cell.length_c   1.000
_cell.angle_alpha   90.00
_cell.angle_beta   90.00
_cell.angle_gamma   90.00
#
_symmetry.space_group_name_H-M   'P 1'
#
loop_
_entity.id
_entity.type
_entity.pdbx_description
1 polymer ?
#
loop_
_entity_poly.entity_id
_entity_poly.type
_entity_poly.pdbx_seq_one_letter_code
_entity_poly.pdbx_strand_id
1 'polypeptide(L)'
;MESFFETHEAFMRETHYIEGAVEPVVLCYAVMKSPEFNNPLDPNSGETGHTLYGITEIYNGPEGAQMHMQLGQQRAAMFAELVALTAKYCISGIIGAAVMRSM
;
A
#
# COMPACT_ATOMS: atom_id res chain seq x y z
N MET A 1 -8.86 -3.99 -8.87
CA MET A 1 -8.39 -3.31 -7.65
C MET A 1 -8.34 -4.31 -6.50
N GLU A 2 -9.46 -4.91 -6.09
CA GLU A 2 -9.47 -5.93 -5.03
C GLU A 2 -8.59 -7.15 -5.36
N SER A 3 -8.69 -7.70 -6.57
CA SER A 3 -7.82 -8.79 -7.06
C SER A 3 -6.31 -8.47 -6.97
N PHE A 4 -5.94 -7.21 -7.22
CA PHE A 4 -4.56 -6.76 -7.08
C PHE A 4 -4.14 -6.78 -5.61
N PHE A 5 -4.97 -6.26 -4.71
CA PHE A 5 -4.67 -6.26 -3.28
C PHE A 5 -4.63 -7.67 -2.68
N GLU A 6 -5.47 -8.61 -3.14
CA GLU A 6 -5.38 -10.02 -2.74
C GLU A 6 -4.03 -10.63 -3.15
N THR A 7 -3.60 -10.36 -4.38
CA THR A 7 -2.29 -10.82 -4.90
C THR A 7 -1.14 -10.17 -4.11
N HIS A 8 -1.26 -8.87 -3.82
CA HIS A 8 -0.27 -8.12 -3.07
C HIS A 8 -0.17 -8.60 -1.62
N GLU A 9 -1.29 -8.85 -0.95
CA GLU A 9 -1.31 -9.40 0.41
C GLU A 9 -0.65 -10.78 0.46
N ALA A 10 -0.93 -11.65 -0.50
CA ALA A 10 -0.29 -12.96 -0.59
C ALA A 10 1.24 -12.83 -0.73
N PHE A 11 1.70 -11.90 -1.56
CA PHE A 11 3.12 -11.56 -1.67
C PHE A 11 3.72 -11.08 -0.35
N MET A 12 3.04 -10.18 0.36
CA MET A 12 3.50 -9.67 1.66
C MET A 12 3.66 -10.81 2.67
N ARG A 13 2.65 -11.68 2.79
CA ARG A 13 2.65 -12.83 3.70
C ARG A 13 3.73 -13.85 3.37
N GLU A 14 4.06 -14.03 2.10
CA GLU A 14 5.09 -14.96 1.64
C GLU A 14 6.50 -14.45 1.94
N THR A 15 6.73 -13.13 1.86
CA THR A 15 8.08 -12.56 1.75
C THR A 15 8.50 -11.64 2.88
N HIS A 16 7.56 -11.19 3.73
CA HIS A 16 7.84 -10.25 4.82
C HIS A 16 7.72 -10.91 6.18
N TYR A 17 8.57 -10.45 7.10
CA TYR A 17 8.48 -10.79 8.52
C TYR A 17 7.76 -9.68 9.27
N ILE A 18 7.14 -10.02 10.41
CA ILE A 18 6.51 -9.03 11.32
C ILE A 18 7.39 -8.71 12.54
N GLU A 19 8.49 -9.44 12.70
CA GLU A 19 9.47 -9.27 13.76
C GLU A 19 10.81 -9.91 13.34
N GLY A 20 11.86 -9.66 14.11
CA GLY A 20 13.20 -10.21 13.86
C GLY A 20 14.14 -9.23 13.15
N ALA A 21 15.27 -9.75 12.66
CA ALA A 21 16.37 -8.95 12.09
C ALA A 21 16.58 -9.20 10.58
N VAL A 22 15.78 -10.07 9.96
CA VAL A 22 15.86 -10.38 8.54
C VAL A 22 14.85 -9.51 7.81
N GLU A 23 15.33 -8.59 6.97
CA GLU A 23 14.48 -7.73 6.17
C GLU A 23 13.85 -8.49 4.98
N PRO A 24 12.64 -8.11 4.51
CA PRO A 24 11.86 -6.96 4.94
C PRO A 24 10.98 -7.25 6.17
N VAL A 25 11.15 -6.47 7.24
CA VAL A 25 10.27 -6.45 8.41
C VAL A 25 9.23 -5.35 8.22
N VAL A 26 7.96 -5.75 8.09
CA VAL A 26 6.83 -4.84 7.93
C VAL A 26 6.22 -4.53 9.31
N LEU A 27 6.20 -3.25 9.68
CA LEU A 27 5.61 -2.75 10.92
C LEU A 27 4.12 -2.42 10.77
N CYS A 28 3.70 -2.04 9.57
CA CYS A 28 2.30 -1.79 9.23
C CYS A 28 2.05 -2.20 7.80
N TYR A 29 0.98 -2.97 7.59
CA TYR A 29 0.38 -3.23 6.29
C TYR A 29 -1.12 -3.03 6.42
N ALA A 30 -1.65 -1.99 5.77
CA ALA A 30 -3.07 -1.68 5.80
C ALA A 30 -3.57 -1.39 4.40
N VAL A 31 -4.59 -2.13 3.97
CA VAL A 31 -5.39 -1.83 2.78
C VAL A 31 -6.72 -1.24 3.24
N MET A 32 -7.08 -0.10 2.68
CA MET A 32 -8.27 0.68 3.03
C MET A 32 -9.16 0.81 1.80
N LYS A 33 -10.47 0.73 2.02
CA LYS A 33 -11.51 0.97 1.03
C LYS A 33 -12.58 1.85 1.64
N SER A 34 -12.99 2.88 0.92
CA SER A 34 -14.06 3.79 1.35
C SER A 34 -14.83 4.30 0.15
N PRO A 35 -16.15 4.56 0.25
CA PRO A 35 -16.78 5.51 -0.67
C PRO A 35 -16.09 6.88 -0.56
N GLU A 36 -16.07 7.63 -1.65
CA GLU A 36 -15.71 9.04 -1.62
C GLU A 36 -16.95 9.87 -1.24
N PHE A 37 -16.88 10.56 -0.11
CA PHE A 37 -17.96 11.43 0.37
C PHE A 37 -17.87 12.83 -0.27
N ASN A 38 -19.03 13.47 -0.48
CA ASN A 38 -19.06 14.88 -0.92
C ASN A 38 -18.38 15.81 0.10
N ASN A 39 -18.49 15.47 1.39
CA ASN A 39 -17.72 16.06 2.48
C ASN A 39 -17.16 14.95 3.38
N PRO A 40 -15.83 14.73 3.42
CA PRO A 40 -15.22 13.65 4.20
C PRO A 40 -15.35 13.82 5.72
N LEU A 41 -15.80 14.99 6.20
CA LEU A 41 -16.06 15.27 7.61
C LEU A 41 -17.55 15.21 7.98
N ASP A 42 -18.44 14.92 7.02
CA ASP A 42 -19.87 14.77 7.24
C ASP A 42 -20.39 13.47 6.61
N PRO A 43 -20.69 12.43 7.42
CA PRO A 43 -21.16 11.14 6.92
C PRO A 43 -22.55 11.21 6.26
N ASN A 44 -23.31 12.29 6.46
CA ASN A 44 -24.62 12.47 5.84
C ASN A 44 -24.56 13.24 4.51
N SER A 45 -23.37 13.67 4.07
CA SER A 45 -23.20 14.46 2.84
C SER A 45 -23.46 13.67 1.55
N GLY A 46 -23.70 12.37 1.66
CA GLY A 46 -23.80 11.47 0.52
C GLY A 46 -22.43 11.24 -0.13
N GLU A 47 -22.45 10.46 -1.22
CA GLU A 47 -21.25 10.00 -1.91
C GLU A 47 -21.14 10.63 -3.30
N THR A 48 -19.93 10.70 -3.86
CA THR A 48 -19.68 11.14 -5.24
C THR A 48 -19.95 10.04 -6.28
N GLY A 49 -20.05 8.79 -5.82
CA GLY A 49 -20.10 7.59 -6.65
C GLY A 49 -18.71 6.99 -6.95
N HIS A 50 -17.62 7.63 -6.55
CA HIS A 50 -16.28 7.03 -6.61
C HIS A 50 -15.98 6.16 -5.39
N THR A 51 -15.05 5.22 -5.57
CA THR A 51 -14.49 4.41 -4.48
C THR A 51 -13.01 4.76 -4.31
N LEU A 52 -12.63 5.13 -3.09
CA LEU A 52 -11.26 5.34 -2.69
C LEU A 52 -10.64 4.02 -2.25
N TYR A 53 -9.42 3.78 -2.72
CA TYR A 53 -8.56 2.71 -2.25
C TYR A 53 -7.25 3.32 -1.76
N GLY A 54 -6.78 2.85 -0.62
CA GLY A 54 -5.49 3.24 -0.07
C GLY A 54 -4.71 2.02 0.38
N ILE A 55 -3.39 2.11 0.30
CA ILE A 55 -2.48 1.16 0.92
C ILE A 55 -1.45 1.94 1.73
N THR A 56 -1.12 1.45 2.92
CA THR A 56 -0.07 2.00 3.76
C THR A 56 0.84 0.88 4.21
N GLU A 57 2.12 1.10 3.97
CA GLU A 57 3.19 0.17 4.30
C GLU A 57 4.27 0.93 5.07
N ILE A 58 4.60 0.44 6.25
CA ILE A 58 5.68 0.98 7.07
C ILE A 58 6.65 -0.15 7.36
N TYR A 59 7.92 0.08 7.05
CA TYR A 59 9.00 -0.88 7.25
C TYR A 59 9.87 -0.48 8.44
N ASN A 60 10.57 -1.45 9.00
CA ASN A 60 11.49 -1.25 10.13
C ASN A 60 12.61 -0.25 9.81
N GLY A 61 13.01 -0.14 8.54
CA GLY A 61 14.01 0.81 8.08
C GLY A 61 14.04 0.94 6.56
N PRO A 62 14.92 1.81 6.03
CA PRO A 62 15.08 1.99 4.59
C PRO A 62 15.53 0.71 3.88
N GLU A 63 16.30 -0.15 4.54
CA GLU A 63 16.72 -1.46 4.01
C GLU A 63 15.52 -2.38 3.76
N GLY A 64 14.57 -2.42 4.70
CA GLY A 64 13.32 -3.17 4.55
C GLY A 64 12.47 -2.67 3.38
N ALA A 65 12.29 -1.35 3.29
CA ALA A 65 11.58 -0.75 2.17
C ALA A 65 12.27 -1.02 0.81
N GLN A 66 13.60 -0.98 0.77
CA GLN A 66 14.35 -1.29 -0.45
C GLN A 66 14.21 -2.76 -0.84
N MET A 67 14.28 -3.69 0.13
CA MET A 67 14.12 -5.11 -0.10
C MET A 67 12.70 -5.45 -0.59
N HIS A 68 11.67 -4.82 -0.01
CA HIS A 68 10.29 -4.91 -0.50
C HIS A 68 10.21 -4.54 -1.99
N MET A 69 10.78 -3.39 -2.38
CA MET A 69 10.76 -2.93 -3.78
C MET A 69 11.49 -3.90 -4.72
N GLN A 70 12.63 -4.46 -4.30
CA GLN A 70 13.37 -5.44 -5.09
C GLN A 70 12.58 -6.74 -5.31
N LEU A 71 11.98 -7.28 -4.25
CA LEU A 71 11.15 -8.48 -4.32
C LEU A 71 9.91 -8.27 -5.18
N GLY A 72 9.25 -7.10 -5.06
CA GLY A 72 8.14 -6.70 -5.92
C GLY A 72 8.54 -6.66 -7.39
N GLN A 73 9.68 -6.05 -7.72
CA GLN A 73 10.20 -5.98 -9.10
C GLN A 73 10.54 -7.36 -9.69
N GLN A 74 10.95 -8.33 -8.87
CA GLN A 74 11.14 -9.72 -9.30
C GLN A 74 9.81 -10.40 -9.67
N ARG A 75 8.69 -9.97 -9.07
CA ARG A 75 7.32 -10.35 -9.45
C ARG A 75 6.80 -9.45 -10.58
N ALA A 76 7.46 -9.51 -11.74
CA ALA A 76 7.28 -8.57 -12.85
C ALA A 76 5.81 -8.31 -13.25
N ALA A 77 4.95 -9.34 -13.28
CA ALA A 77 3.54 -9.18 -13.63
C ALA A 77 2.75 -8.34 -12.60
N MET A 78 2.92 -8.63 -11.31
CA MET A 78 2.28 -7.89 -10.23
C MET A 78 2.81 -6.44 -10.17
N PHE A 79 4.11 -6.25 -10.35
CA PHE A 79 4.71 -4.91 -10.38
C PHE A 79 4.21 -4.08 -11.56
N ALA A 80 4.09 -4.69 -12.75
CA ALA A 80 3.53 -4.02 -13.92
C ALA A 80 2.05 -3.64 -13.70
N GLU A 81 1.26 -4.49 -13.04
CA GLU A 81 -0.12 -4.18 -12.67
C GLU A 81 -0.18 -3.00 -11.69
N LEU A 82 0.67 -2.97 -10.66
CA LEU A 82 0.76 -1.82 -9.74
C LEU A 82 1.02 -0.53 -10.51
N VAL A 83 2.06 -0.51 -11.37
CA VAL A 83 2.42 0.67 -12.18
C VAL A 83 1.25 1.13 -13.04
N ALA A 84 0.54 0.20 -13.69
CA ALA A 84 -0.61 0.51 -14.53
C ALA A 84 -1.78 1.09 -13.72
N LEU A 85 -2.09 0.52 -12.55
CA LEU A 85 -3.14 1.00 -11.66
C LEU A 85 -2.80 2.38 -11.11
N THR A 86 -1.56 2.61 -10.66
CA THR A 86 -1.14 3.91 -10.13
C THR A 86 -1.14 4.97 -11.22
N ALA A 87 -0.68 4.65 -12.44
CA ALA A 87 -0.70 5.61 -13.54
C ALA A 87 -2.11 6.02 -13.94
N LYS A 88 -3.09 5.11 -13.78
CA LYS A 88 -4.48 5.35 -14.16
C LYS A 88 -5.29 6.06 -13.07
N TYR A 89 -5.07 5.73 -11.81
CA TYR A 89 -5.97 6.12 -10.71
C TYR A 89 -5.31 6.93 -9.60
N CYS A 90 -3.98 6.88 -9.45
CA CYS A 90 -3.29 7.51 -8.33
C CYS A 90 -2.92 8.96 -8.69
N ILE A 91 -3.53 9.92 -7.99
CA ILE A 91 -3.21 11.35 -8.16
C ILE A 91 -1.88 11.70 -7.46
N SER A 92 -1.61 11.07 -6.31
CA SER A 92 -0.40 11.31 -5.53
C SER A 92 -0.13 10.14 -4.58
N GLY A 93 1.14 9.94 -4.22
CA GLY A 93 1.57 8.92 -3.27
C GLY A 93 2.88 9.31 -2.58
N ILE A 94 3.13 8.70 -1.43
CA ILE A 94 4.37 8.86 -0.66
C ILE A 94 5.11 7.52 -0.72
N ILE A 95 6.28 7.52 -1.35
CA ILE A 95 7.10 6.31 -1.55
C ILE A 95 8.51 6.58 -1.04
N GLY A 96 9.02 5.69 -0.17
CA GLY A 96 10.40 5.77 0.35
C GLY A 96 10.67 6.93 1.30
N ALA A 97 9.63 7.55 1.87
CA ALA A 97 9.78 8.63 2.84
C ALA A 97 9.99 8.09 4.27
N ALA A 98 10.74 8.84 5.08
CA ALA A 98 10.91 8.53 6.49
C ALA A 98 9.65 8.88 7.31
N VAL A 99 9.27 8.01 8.25
CA VAL A 99 8.23 8.31 9.23
C VAL A 99 8.77 9.30 10.27
N MET A 100 8.20 10.51 10.29
CA MET A 100 8.65 11.55 11.22
C MET A 100 8.07 11.39 12.63
N ARG A 101 6.84 10.87 12.75
CA ARG A 101 6.13 10.61 14.01
C ARG A 101 5.12 9.47 13.80
N SER A 102 4.99 8.59 14.79
CA SER A 102 3.97 7.54 14.92
C SER A 102 3.71 7.34 16.41
N MET A 103 2.52 6.87 16.78
CA MET A 103 2.15 6.53 18.17
C MET A 103 1.95 5.03 18.33
#